data_AF-A0AA97M023-F1
#
_entry.id   AF-A0AA97M023-F1
#
_cell.length_a   1.000
_cell.length_b   1.000
_cell.length_c   1.000
_cell.angle_alpha   90.00
_cell.angle_beta   90.00
_cell.angle_gamma   90.00
#
_symmetry.space_group_name_H-M   'P 1'
#
loop_
_entity.id
_entity.type
_entity.pdbx_description
1 polymer ?
#
loop_
_entity_poly.entity_id
_entity_poly.type
_entity_poly.pdbx_seq_one_letter_code
_entity_poly.pdbx_strand_id
1 'polypeptide(L)'
;MAVNDADRRYAELTPALDLEWRAQYGRRGVLVVTMTGPVGLERLDRVEVTVADPIPDRAPVIAGGPTQQELDAQVWGPYRFVTSTAHVASHRTAQLDQVRVNIPVHLAMERAPAPHWVADFAGWEEERAGDPVLITLVCHHADHQSWTLHRSVPVR
;
A
#
# COMPACT_ATOMS: atom_id res chain seq x y z
N MET A 1 23.13 24.86 -11.59
CA MET A 1 22.06 24.04 -12.20
C MET A 1 20.75 24.72 -11.90
N ALA A 2 20.04 25.24 -12.89
CA ALA A 2 18.76 25.91 -12.68
C ALA A 2 17.68 24.84 -12.48
N VAL A 3 17.08 24.79 -11.28
CA VAL A 3 15.84 24.06 -11.05
C VAL A 3 14.77 24.69 -11.94
N ASN A 4 14.12 23.89 -12.78
CA ASN A 4 13.06 24.36 -13.67
C ASN A 4 11.80 24.66 -12.83
N ASP A 5 10.98 25.64 -13.24
CA ASP A 5 9.78 26.03 -12.48
C ASP A 5 8.77 24.87 -12.33
N ALA A 6 8.80 23.93 -13.27
CA ALA A 6 8.01 22.70 -13.22
C ALA A 6 8.41 21.78 -12.06
N ASP A 7 9.71 21.55 -11.83
CA ASP A 7 10.19 20.70 -10.74
C ASP A 7 9.88 21.32 -9.37
N ARG A 8 9.98 22.65 -9.29
CA ARG A 8 9.61 23.39 -8.08
C ARG A 8 8.12 23.24 -7.76
N ARG A 9 7.24 23.43 -8.74
CA ARG A 9 5.78 23.24 -8.55
C ARG A 9 5.43 21.80 -8.21
N TYR A 10 6.09 20.83 -8.83
CA TYR A 10 5.89 19.41 -8.52
C TYR A 10 6.23 19.10 -7.05
N ALA A 11 7.34 19.64 -6.55
CA ALA A 11 7.75 19.50 -5.15
C ALA A 11 6.79 20.24 -4.19
N GLU A 12 6.38 21.47 -4.52
CA GLU A 12 5.47 22.29 -3.71
C GLU A 12 4.07 21.66 -3.56
N LEU A 13 3.59 20.96 -4.58
CA LEU A 13 2.28 20.31 -4.61
C LEU A 13 2.34 18.80 -4.34
N THR A 14 3.49 18.27 -3.91
CA THR A 14 3.60 16.84 -3.58
C THR A 14 2.65 16.50 -2.43
N PRO A 15 1.70 15.56 -2.61
CA PRO A 15 0.68 15.26 -1.61
C PRO A 15 1.28 14.80 -0.29
N ALA A 16 0.77 15.36 0.80
CA ALA A 16 1.04 14.88 2.14
C ALA A 16 -0.05 13.87 2.54
N LEU A 17 0.29 12.59 2.52
CA LEU A 17 -0.56 11.49 2.98
C LEU A 17 0.02 10.87 4.24
N ASP A 18 -0.76 10.93 5.32
CA ASP A 18 -0.50 10.24 6.57
C ASP A 18 -1.15 8.85 6.55
N LEU A 19 -0.42 7.87 7.06
CA LEU A 19 -0.81 6.47 7.09
C LEU A 19 -0.71 5.95 8.52
N GLU A 20 -1.85 5.56 9.08
CA GLU A 20 -1.94 5.04 10.45
C GLU A 20 -2.44 3.60 10.43
N TRP A 21 -1.76 2.72 11.17
CA TRP A 21 -2.28 1.40 11.47
C TRP A 21 -3.13 1.41 12.73
N ARG A 22 -4.31 0.82 12.66
CA ARG A 22 -5.17 0.59 13.82
C ARG A 22 -5.45 -0.90 13.97
N ALA A 23 -4.88 -1.51 15.01
CA ALA A 23 -5.15 -2.89 15.36
C ALA A 23 -6.64 -3.09 15.66
N GLN A 24 -7.19 -4.21 15.21
CA GLN A 24 -8.51 -4.69 15.59
C GLN A 24 -8.39 -6.08 16.23
N TYR A 25 -9.49 -6.58 16.80
CA TYR A 25 -9.50 -7.90 17.43
C TYR A 25 -9.00 -9.00 16.47
N GLY A 26 -8.09 -9.83 16.98
CA GLY A 26 -7.56 -11.00 16.28
C GLY A 26 -6.55 -10.63 15.19
N ARG A 27 -6.69 -11.24 14.01
CA ARG A 27 -5.75 -11.13 12.88
C ARG A 27 -6.12 -10.02 11.88
N ARG A 28 -6.72 -8.93 12.36
CA ARG A 28 -7.29 -7.86 11.54
C ARG A 28 -6.82 -6.49 12.01
N GLY A 29 -6.86 -5.54 11.09
CA GLY A 29 -6.65 -4.13 11.40
C GLY A 29 -7.15 -3.24 10.28
N VAL A 30 -6.97 -1.95 10.46
CA VAL A 30 -7.38 -0.93 9.50
C VAL A 30 -6.19 -0.04 9.21
N LEU A 31 -5.89 0.12 7.92
CA LEU A 31 -5.02 1.18 7.44
C LEU A 31 -5.87 2.43 7.24
N VAL A 32 -5.57 3.49 7.97
CA VAL A 32 -6.23 4.79 7.83
C VAL A 32 -5.34 5.66 6.96
N VAL A 33 -5.90 6.14 5.85
CA VAL A 33 -5.23 7.02 4.89
C VAL A 33 -5.84 8.41 5.04
N THR A 34 -5.02 9.40 5.39
CA THR A 34 -5.48 10.79 5.54
C THR A 34 -4.61 11.72 4.71
N MET A 35 -5.20 12.48 3.80
CA MET A 35 -4.48 13.56 3.12
C MET A 35 -4.45 14.78 4.04
N THR A 36 -3.26 15.30 4.35
CA THR A 36 -3.06 16.42 5.29
C THR A 36 -2.62 17.71 4.59
N GLY A 37 -2.36 17.67 3.28
CA GLY A 37 -1.97 18.82 2.46
C GLY A 37 -1.30 18.39 1.15
N PRO A 38 -0.49 19.27 0.52
CA PRO A 38 -0.07 20.60 0.96
C PRO A 38 -1.12 21.70 0.75
N VAL A 39 -0.88 22.90 1.30
CA VAL A 39 -1.71 24.08 1.01
C VAL A 39 -1.66 24.36 -0.50
N GLY A 40 -2.81 24.28 -1.17
CA GLY A 40 -2.92 24.37 -2.63
C GLY A 40 -3.34 23.08 -3.32
N LEU A 41 -3.36 21.95 -2.60
CA LEU A 41 -3.90 20.67 -3.08
C LEU A 41 -5.03 20.19 -2.14
N GLU A 42 -6.26 20.55 -2.47
CA GLU A 42 -7.43 20.25 -1.63
C GLU A 42 -8.01 18.84 -1.83
N ARG A 43 -7.73 18.22 -2.98
CA ARG A 43 -8.12 16.84 -3.27
C ARG A 43 -7.13 16.14 -4.21
N LEU A 44 -7.23 14.83 -4.23
CA LEU A 44 -6.70 13.96 -5.27
C LEU A 44 -7.88 13.28 -5.98
N ASP A 45 -7.80 13.17 -7.29
CA ASP A 45 -8.85 12.50 -8.06
C ASP A 45 -8.85 11.00 -7.82
N ARG A 46 -7.65 10.43 -7.67
CA ARG A 46 -7.44 9.02 -7.36
C ARG A 46 -6.16 8.80 -6.58
N VAL A 47 -6.18 7.87 -5.64
CA VAL A 47 -5.00 7.34 -4.96
C VAL A 47 -5.04 5.81 -5.06
N GLU A 48 -4.04 5.24 -5.71
CA GLU A 48 -3.80 3.80 -5.70
C GLU A 48 -2.90 3.45 -4.52
N VAL A 49 -3.38 2.62 -3.62
CA VAL A 49 -2.68 2.17 -2.43
C VAL A 49 -2.29 0.72 -2.65
N THR A 50 -0.99 0.43 -2.74
CA THR A 50 -0.48 -0.91 -3.02
C THR A 50 0.38 -1.39 -1.87
N VAL A 51 0.09 -2.58 -1.34
CA VAL A 51 1.02 -3.28 -0.44
C VAL A 51 2.24 -3.71 -1.25
N ALA A 52 3.39 -3.14 -0.93
CA ALA A 52 4.63 -3.36 -1.67
C ALA A 52 5.28 -4.70 -1.28
N ASP A 53 6.01 -5.29 -2.22
CA ASP A 53 6.88 -6.42 -1.94
C ASP A 53 8.24 -5.86 -1.51
N PRO A 54 8.80 -6.28 -0.36
CA PRO A 54 10.16 -5.91 0.03
C PRO A 54 11.23 -6.40 -0.94
N ILE A 55 10.97 -7.45 -1.74
CA ILE A 55 11.91 -7.99 -2.72
C ILE A 55 11.23 -8.00 -4.10
N PRO A 56 11.58 -7.07 -5.00
CA PRO A 56 11.04 -7.07 -6.35
C PRO A 56 11.55 -8.28 -7.16
N ASP A 57 10.83 -8.61 -8.24
CA ASP A 57 11.24 -9.56 -9.28
C ASP A 57 11.55 -10.98 -8.77
N ARG A 58 10.72 -11.49 -7.85
CA ARG A 58 10.82 -12.88 -7.38
C ARG A 58 10.61 -13.84 -8.55
N ALA A 59 11.63 -14.65 -8.82
CA ALA A 59 11.56 -15.71 -9.83
C ALA A 59 11.34 -17.08 -9.18
N PRO A 60 10.62 -18.01 -9.86
CA PRO A 60 10.55 -19.39 -9.45
C PRO A 60 11.95 -20.01 -9.36
N VAL A 61 12.27 -20.64 -8.23
CA VAL A 61 13.61 -21.21 -7.99
C VAL A 61 13.71 -22.67 -8.44
N ILE A 62 12.58 -23.38 -8.57
CA ILE A 62 12.55 -24.83 -8.88
C ILE A 62 11.44 -25.19 -9.88
N ALA A 63 11.71 -26.22 -10.70
CA ALA A 63 10.69 -26.82 -11.58
C ALA A 63 9.61 -27.52 -10.74
N GLY A 64 8.34 -27.21 -11.01
CA GLY A 64 7.20 -27.66 -10.18
C GLY A 64 6.92 -26.78 -8.95
N GLY A 65 7.65 -25.66 -8.80
CA GLY A 65 7.34 -24.60 -7.83
C GLY A 65 6.21 -23.68 -8.29
N PRO A 66 5.95 -22.58 -7.55
CA PRO A 66 4.93 -21.61 -7.92
C PRO A 66 5.21 -20.97 -9.27
N THR A 67 4.15 -20.66 -10.01
CA THR A 67 4.21 -19.88 -11.23
C THR A 67 4.56 -18.42 -10.93
N GLN A 68 5.07 -17.69 -11.94
CA GLN A 68 5.32 -16.24 -11.79
C GLN A 68 4.05 -15.49 -11.37
N GLN A 69 2.90 -15.86 -11.94
CA GLN A 69 1.60 -15.28 -11.59
C GLN A 69 1.25 -15.48 -10.11
N GLU A 70 1.53 -16.65 -9.54
CA GLU A 70 1.31 -16.92 -8.12
C GLU A 70 2.25 -16.11 -7.22
N LEU A 71 3.51 -15.96 -7.63
CA LEU A 71 4.49 -15.14 -6.91
C LEU A 71 4.09 -13.66 -6.90
N ASP A 72 3.62 -13.15 -8.04
CA ASP A 72 3.19 -11.76 -8.21
C ASP A 72 1.89 -11.46 -7.44
N ALA A 73 0.97 -12.42 -7.40
CA ALA A 73 -0.29 -12.31 -6.67
C ALA A 73 -0.11 -12.41 -5.15
N GLN A 74 0.97 -13.04 -4.69
CA GLN A 74 1.24 -13.20 -3.26
C GLN A 74 1.56 -11.85 -2.60
N VAL A 75 0.94 -11.61 -1.46
CA VAL A 75 1.32 -10.51 -0.57
C VAL A 75 2.41 -11.02 0.37
N TRP A 76 3.62 -10.47 0.22
CA TRP A 76 4.81 -10.91 0.96
C TRP A 76 5.00 -10.19 2.30
N GLY A 77 4.23 -9.13 2.52
CA GLY A 77 4.16 -8.42 3.80
C GLY A 77 3.17 -9.06 4.78
N PRO A 78 3.08 -8.54 6.02
CA PRO A 78 2.33 -9.17 7.11
C PRO A 78 0.81 -9.06 6.97
N TYR A 79 0.33 -8.08 6.21
CA TYR A 79 -1.09 -7.81 6.03
C TYR A 79 -1.44 -7.59 4.56
N ARG A 80 -2.66 -7.98 4.20
CA ARG A 80 -3.27 -7.79 2.87
C ARG A 80 -4.63 -7.11 3.01
N PHE A 81 -5.12 -6.47 1.95
CA PHE A 81 -6.46 -5.90 1.95
C PHE A 81 -7.55 -6.97 1.94
N VAL A 82 -8.66 -6.65 2.60
CA VAL A 82 -9.88 -7.45 2.58
C VAL A 82 -10.71 -7.08 1.35
N THR A 83 -10.79 -7.98 0.38
CA THR A 83 -11.43 -7.74 -0.93
C THR A 83 -12.95 -7.55 -0.88
N SER A 84 -13.60 -7.93 0.22
CA SER A 84 -15.04 -7.69 0.43
C SER A 84 -15.36 -6.28 0.91
N THR A 85 -14.37 -5.38 1.00
CA THR A 85 -14.55 -4.00 1.46
C THR A 85 -14.49 -2.99 0.33
N ALA A 86 -15.14 -1.84 0.54
CA ALA A 86 -15.14 -0.75 -0.42
C ALA A 86 -13.70 -0.30 -0.74
N HIS A 87 -13.50 0.22 -1.95
CA HIS A 87 -12.21 0.72 -2.44
C HIS A 87 -11.13 -0.35 -2.65
N VAL A 88 -11.37 -1.63 -2.38
CA VAL A 88 -10.36 -2.69 -2.57
C VAL A 88 -10.53 -3.36 -3.93
N ALA A 89 -9.50 -3.27 -4.78
CA ALA A 89 -9.48 -3.92 -6.09
C ALA A 89 -8.91 -5.35 -6.04
N SER A 90 -7.96 -5.60 -5.13
CA SER A 90 -7.35 -6.91 -4.90
C SER A 90 -6.81 -7.00 -3.46
N HIS A 91 -6.33 -8.18 -3.05
CA HIS A 91 -5.63 -8.32 -1.77
C HIS A 91 -4.40 -7.42 -1.63
N ARG A 92 -3.88 -6.90 -2.73
CA ARG A 92 -2.67 -6.08 -2.76
C ARG A 92 -2.95 -4.61 -3.01
N THR A 93 -4.05 -4.29 -3.71
CA THR A 93 -4.31 -2.95 -4.22
C THR A 93 -5.70 -2.46 -3.81
N ALA A 94 -5.73 -1.25 -3.27
CA ALA A 94 -6.94 -0.46 -3.08
C ALA A 94 -6.88 0.79 -3.97
N GLN A 95 -8.04 1.25 -4.42
CA GLN A 95 -8.23 2.46 -5.21
C GLN A 95 -9.21 3.39 -4.49
N LEU A 96 -8.68 4.54 -4.05
CA LEU A 96 -9.46 5.59 -3.43
C LEU A 96 -9.77 6.65 -4.48
N ASP A 97 -11.04 7.00 -4.66
CA ASP A 97 -11.44 8.07 -5.57
C ASP A 97 -11.83 9.33 -4.76
N GLN A 98 -11.52 10.51 -5.29
CA GLN A 98 -11.88 11.81 -4.70
C GLN A 98 -11.41 11.97 -3.24
N VAL A 99 -10.15 11.65 -2.96
CA VAL A 99 -9.54 11.80 -1.62
C VAL A 99 -9.40 13.27 -1.28
N ARG A 100 -9.95 13.71 -0.14
CA ARG A 100 -9.97 15.13 0.27
C ARG A 100 -9.10 15.36 1.51
N VAL A 101 -8.61 16.59 1.68
CA VAL A 101 -7.83 16.97 2.86
C VAL A 101 -8.65 16.73 4.15
N ASN A 102 -8.02 16.15 5.16
CA ASN A 102 -8.56 15.86 6.49
C ASN A 102 -9.79 14.94 6.52
N ILE A 103 -10.09 14.23 5.42
CA ILE A 103 -11.12 13.19 5.41
C ILE A 103 -10.42 11.82 5.39
N PRO A 104 -10.43 11.08 6.53
CA PRO A 104 -9.78 9.79 6.59
C PRO A 104 -10.55 8.74 5.78
N VAL A 105 -9.81 7.90 5.07
CA VAL A 105 -10.34 6.71 4.39
C VAL A 105 -9.83 5.47 5.11
N HIS A 106 -10.74 4.53 5.40
CA HIS A 106 -10.44 3.33 6.16
C HIS A 106 -10.37 2.12 5.23
N LEU A 107 -9.21 1.47 5.17
CA LEU A 107 -8.98 0.26 4.40
C LEU A 107 -8.83 -0.93 5.34
N ALA A 108 -9.76 -1.88 5.26
CA ALA A 108 -9.71 -3.08 6.07
C ALA A 108 -8.59 -4.01 5.60
N MET A 109 -7.83 -4.51 6.55
CA MET A 109 -6.73 -5.44 6.31
C MET A 109 -6.83 -6.65 7.23
N GLU A 110 -6.34 -7.77 6.73
CA GLU A 110 -6.19 -9.02 7.47
C GLU A 110 -4.79 -9.57 7.30
N ARG A 111 -4.37 -10.43 8.22
CA ARG A 111 -3.06 -11.08 8.13
C ARG A 111 -2.94 -11.80 6.79
N ALA A 112 -1.85 -11.55 6.09
CA ALA A 112 -1.57 -12.29 4.86
C ALA A 112 -1.37 -13.77 5.25
N PRO A 113 -2.01 -14.72 4.57
CA PRO A 113 -1.75 -16.13 4.81
C PRO A 113 -0.42 -16.52 4.19
N ALA A 114 0.20 -17.55 4.76
CA ALA A 114 1.32 -18.20 4.12
C ALA A 114 0.91 -18.71 2.73
N PRO A 115 1.78 -18.56 1.71
CA PRO A 115 1.50 -19.11 0.40
C PRO A 115 1.42 -20.64 0.46
N HIS A 116 0.60 -21.23 -0.40
CA HIS A 116 0.31 -22.67 -0.37
C HIS A 116 1.52 -23.58 -0.63
N TRP A 117 2.59 -23.04 -1.24
CA TRP A 117 3.83 -23.74 -1.54
C TRP A 117 4.88 -23.68 -0.41
N VAL A 118 4.58 -23.04 0.72
CA VAL A 118 5.45 -23.05 1.91
C VAL A 118 5.05 -24.21 2.82
N ALA A 119 6.02 -24.94 3.37
CA ALA A 119 5.75 -26.10 4.23
C ALA A 119 5.34 -25.69 5.67
N ASP A 120 5.96 -24.64 6.21
CA ASP A 120 5.68 -24.16 7.56
C ASP A 120 4.87 -22.85 7.54
N PHE A 121 3.55 -23.00 7.58
CA PHE A 121 2.65 -21.85 7.59
C PHE A 121 2.75 -21.01 8.86
N ALA A 122 2.96 -21.65 10.01
CA ALA A 122 3.04 -20.95 11.29
C ALA A 122 4.33 -20.14 11.40
N GLY A 123 5.46 -20.75 11.03
CA GLY A 123 6.75 -20.07 10.96
C GLY A 123 6.73 -18.90 9.96
N TRP A 124 6.16 -19.08 8.76
CA TRP A 124 6.05 -18.00 7.77
C TRP A 124 5.30 -16.78 8.30
N GLU A 125 4.22 -17.02 9.05
CA GLU A 125 3.42 -15.96 9.65
C GLU A 125 4.12 -15.29 10.83
N GLU A 126 4.85 -16.06 11.64
CA GLU A 126 5.60 -15.57 12.80
C GLU A 126 6.82 -14.73 12.39
N GLU A 127 7.56 -15.16 11.37
CA GLU A 127 8.69 -14.42 10.78
C GLU A 127 8.30 -13.00 10.35
N ARG A 128 7.06 -12.83 9.90
CA ARG A 128 6.52 -11.54 9.46
C ARG A 128 5.75 -10.83 10.56
N ALA A 129 5.56 -11.45 11.72
CA ALA A 129 4.86 -10.83 12.83
C ALA A 129 5.64 -9.60 13.32
N GLY A 130 5.03 -8.42 13.24
CA GLY A 130 5.66 -7.18 13.70
C GLY A 130 6.49 -6.45 12.63
N ASP A 131 6.66 -7.04 11.44
CA ASP A 131 7.19 -6.31 10.29
C ASP A 131 6.26 -5.15 9.93
N PRO A 132 6.78 -4.01 9.46
CA PRO A 132 5.91 -2.95 8.96
C PRO A 132 5.21 -3.38 7.66
N VAL A 133 4.03 -2.82 7.42
CA VAL A 133 3.39 -2.90 6.10
C VAL A 133 4.03 -1.86 5.20
N LEU A 134 4.67 -2.30 4.12
CA LEU A 134 5.22 -1.42 3.10
C LEU A 134 4.10 -1.02 2.13
N ILE A 135 3.93 0.28 1.91
CA ILE A 135 2.88 0.85 1.07
C ILE A 135 3.50 1.72 -0.01
N THR A 136 3.07 1.53 -1.24
CA THR A 136 3.29 2.44 -2.37
C THR A 136 1.96 3.14 -2.68
N LEU A 137 1.99 4.47 -2.72
CA LEU A 137 0.87 5.33 -3.08
C LEU A 137 1.14 5.95 -4.44
N VAL A 138 0.24 5.77 -5.40
CA VAL A 138 0.26 6.53 -6.66
C VAL A 138 -0.90 7.52 -6.62
N CYS A 139 -0.55 8.80 -6.54
CA CYS A 139 -1.48 9.90 -6.36
C CYS A 139 -1.70 10.59 -7.70
N HIS A 140 -2.96 10.74 -8.10
CA HIS A 140 -3.37 11.35 -9.35
C HIS A 140 -4.20 12.59 -9.10
N HIS A 141 -3.89 13.66 -9.82
CA HIS A 141 -4.68 14.88 -9.89
C HIS A 141 -4.75 15.31 -11.37
N ALA A 142 -5.93 15.69 -11.86
CA ALA A 142 -6.17 15.94 -13.28
C ALA A 142 -5.21 16.99 -13.89
N ASP A 143 -4.86 18.02 -13.11
CA ASP A 143 -4.02 19.13 -13.56
C ASP A 143 -2.51 18.93 -13.33
N HIS A 144 -2.10 17.79 -12.74
CA HIS A 144 -0.73 17.56 -12.34
C HIS A 144 -0.22 16.17 -12.74
N GLN A 145 1.10 16.06 -12.92
CA GLN A 145 1.74 14.77 -13.03
C GLN A 145 1.52 13.96 -11.73
N SER A 146 1.37 12.65 -11.87
CA SER A 146 1.20 11.77 -10.72
C SER A 146 2.42 11.75 -9.79
N TRP A 147 2.16 11.54 -8.51
CA TRP A 147 3.18 11.37 -7.48
C TRP A 147 3.23 9.94 -7.00
N THR A 148 4.43 9.39 -6.85
CA THR A 148 4.64 8.08 -6.22
C THR A 148 5.29 8.28 -4.86
N LEU A 149 4.64 7.77 -3.81
CA LEU A 149 5.14 7.87 -2.43
C LEU A 149 5.31 6.46 -1.86
N HIS A 150 6.45 6.21 -1.22
CA HIS A 150 6.69 4.98 -0.47
C HIS A 150 6.61 5.25 1.03
N ARG A 151 5.93 4.37 1.76
CA ARG A 151 5.72 4.48 3.21
C ARG A 151 5.90 3.12 3.87
N SER A 152 6.43 3.15 5.08
CA SER A 152 6.51 1.99 5.97
C SER A 152 5.59 2.27 7.14
N VAL A 153 4.56 1.45 7.31
CA VAL A 153 3.55 1.61 8.37
C VAL A 153 3.81 0.57 9.45
N PRO A 154 4.27 0.96 10.65
CA PRO A 154 4.44 0.03 11.76
C PRO A 154 3.10 -0.58 12.18
N VAL A 155 3.06 -1.89 12.38
CA VAL A 155 1.88 -2.61 12.87
C VAL A 155 2.12 -3.05 14.31
N ARG A 156 1.84 -2.14 15.25
CA ARG A 156 2.02 -2.34 16.70
C ARG A 156 0.70 -2.12 17.41
#